data_AF-A0A4Y2I250-F1
#
_entry.id   AF-A0A4Y2I250-F1
#
_cell.length_a   1.000
_cell.length_b   1.000
_cell.length_c   1.000
_cell.angle_alpha   90.00
_cell.angle_beta   90.00
_cell.angle_gamma   90.00
#
_symmetry.space_group_name_H-M   'P 1'
#
loop_
_entity.id
_entity.type
_entity.pdbx_description
1 polymer ?
#
loop_
_entity_poly.entity_id
_entity_poly.type
_entity_poly.pdbx_seq_one_letter_code
_entity_poly.pdbx_strand_id
1 'polypeptide(L)'
;MSRRSRLPDSLRWRAVGWMEMGLSQADAARRLNVSRGVVEQFRDQYQSKDSVSRRHVSGRPRVTTPAKYLFLALSARRRRSTIVP
;
A
#
# COMPACT_ATOMS: atom_id res chain seq x y z
N MET A 1 7.15 15.62 -5.42
CA MET A 1 6.83 14.26 -4.96
C MET A 1 7.09 14.14 -3.47
N SER A 2 6.05 14.19 -2.63
CA SER A 2 6.23 14.00 -1.18
C SER A 2 6.41 12.53 -0.88
N ARG A 3 7.62 12.11 -0.50
CA ARG A 3 7.84 10.79 0.12
C ARG A 3 7.19 10.84 1.51
N ARG A 4 5.89 10.54 1.58
CA ARG A 4 5.22 10.29 2.86
C ARG A 4 5.70 8.94 3.35
N SER A 5 6.66 8.94 4.28
CA SER A 5 7.04 7.74 5.04
C SER A 5 5.79 7.28 5.82
N ARG A 6 5.21 6.15 5.39
CA ARG A 6 4.02 5.58 6.03
C ARG A 6 4.45 4.61 7.12
N LEU A 7 3.76 4.66 8.26
CA LEU A 7 3.99 3.76 9.37
C LEU A 7 3.81 2.29 8.94
N PRO A 8 4.76 1.37 9.21
CA PRO A 8 4.64 -0.06 8.95
C PRO A 8 3.46 -0.69 9.70
N ASP A 9 2.88 -1.76 9.15
CA ASP A 9 1.69 -2.41 9.72
C ASP A 9 1.90 -2.92 11.16
N SER A 10 3.11 -3.41 11.48
CA SER A 10 3.47 -3.83 12.84
C SER A 10 3.38 -2.70 13.87
N LEU A 11 3.85 -1.50 13.49
CA LEU A 11 3.79 -0.32 14.36
C LEU A 11 2.38 0.27 14.41
N ARG A 12 1.58 0.11 13.36
CA ARG A 12 0.17 0.53 13.34
C ARG A 12 -0.67 -0.24 14.36
N TRP A 13 -0.53 -1.57 14.41
CA TRP A 13 -1.22 -2.40 15.40
C TRP A 13 -0.83 -2.04 16.84
N ARG A 14 0.46 -1.78 17.09
CA ARG A 14 0.93 -1.30 18.40
C ARG A 14 0.36 0.08 18.76
N ALA A 15 0.32 0.99 17.79
CA ALA A 15 -0.23 2.34 17.99
C ALA A 15 -1.72 2.28 18.35
N VAL A 16 -2.50 1.42 17.69
CA VAL A 16 -3.94 1.23 17.96
C VAL A 16 -4.15 0.68 19.36
N GLY A 17 -3.47 -0.41 19.72
CA GLY A 17 -3.61 -0.99 21.05
C GLY A 17 -3.27 0.00 22.16
N TRP A 18 -2.27 0.86 21.97
CA TRP A 18 -1.96 1.92 22.94
C TRP A 18 -3.00 3.04 22.97
N MET A 19 -3.55 3.45 21.83
CA MET A 19 -4.63 4.45 21.79
C MET A 19 -5.91 3.92 22.45
N GLU A 20 -6.24 2.63 22.28
CA GLU A 20 -7.37 1.96 22.95
C GLU A 20 -7.17 1.85 24.47
N MET A 21 -5.92 1.69 24.93
CA MET A 21 -5.55 1.75 26.35
C MET A 21 -5.52 3.18 26.92
N GLY A 22 -5.90 4.20 26.13
CA GLY A 22 -5.93 5.59 26.57
C GLY A 22 -4.58 6.32 26.54
N LEU A 23 -3.55 5.75 25.90
CA LEU A 23 -2.26 6.41 25.75
C LEU A 23 -2.37 7.59 24.78
N SER A 24 -1.73 8.72 25.12
CA SER A 24 -1.72 9.89 24.25
C SER A 24 -0.97 9.61 22.93
N GLN A 25 -1.37 10.27 21.84
CA GLN A 25 -0.70 10.16 20.54
C GLN A 25 0.77 10.59 20.61
N ALA A 26 1.10 11.55 21.47
CA ALA A 26 2.46 12.04 21.67
C ALA A 26 3.34 11.03 22.41
N ASP A 27 2.78 10.28 23.36
CA ASP A 27 3.48 9.18 24.04
C ASP A 27 3.65 7.99 23.10
N ALA A 28 2.63 7.67 22.30
CA ALA A 28 2.73 6.63 21.27
C ALA A 28 3.81 6.97 20.24
N ALA A 29 3.89 8.23 19.77
CA ALA A 29 4.93 8.69 18.87
C ALA A 29 6.34 8.54 19.46
N ARG A 30 6.51 8.94 20.73
CA ARG A 30 7.77 8.78 21.48
C ARG A 30 8.17 7.31 21.61
N ARG A 31 7.23 6.42 21.97
CA ARG A 31 7.48 4.98 22.12
C ARG A 31 7.77 4.27 20.79
N LEU A 32 7.18 4.73 19.70
CA LEU A 32 7.44 4.19 18.35
C LEU A 32 8.68 4.82 17.69
N ASN A 33 9.31 5.81 18.33
CA ASN A 33 10.41 6.61 17.76
C ASN A 33 10.08 7.19 16.37
N VAL A 34 8.85 7.70 16.22
CA VAL A 34 8.37 8.32 14.98
C VAL A 34 7.88 9.74 15.25
N SER A 35 7.88 10.58 14.22
CA SER A 35 7.35 11.93 14.35
C SER A 35 5.85 11.90 14.71
N ARG A 36 5.41 12.85 15.55
CA ARG A 36 4.01 13.01 15.96
C ARG A 36 3.04 13.09 14.76
N GLY A 37 3.43 13.79 13.69
CA GLY A 37 2.61 13.93 12.49
C GLY A 37 2.31 12.61 11.77
N VAL A 38 3.20 11.61 11.86
CA VAL A 38 2.95 10.27 11.31
C VAL A 38 1.88 9.54 12.10
N VAL A 39 1.86 9.70 13.43
CA VAL A 39 0.85 9.10 14.32
C VAL A 39 -0.50 9.81 14.18
N GLU A 40 -0.51 11.13 14.03
CA GLU A 40 -1.74 11.90 13.74
C GLU A 40 -2.34 11.50 12.40
N GLN A 41 -1.54 11.51 11.33
CA GLN A 41 -2.01 11.06 10.02
C GLN A 41 -2.50 9.60 10.01
N PHE A 42 -1.89 8.75 10.83
CA PHE A 42 -2.33 7.38 11.01
C PHE A 42 -3.69 7.31 11.71
N ARG A 43 -3.88 8.04 12.82
CA ARG A 43 -5.16 8.09 13.55
C ARG A 43 -6.29 8.60 12.67
N ASP A 44 -6.06 9.65 11.90
CA ASP A 44 -7.06 10.20 10.97
C ASP A 44 -7.45 9.16 9.92
N GLN A 45 -6.46 8.45 9.37
CA GLN A 45 -6.71 7.37 8.43
C GLN A 45 -7.49 6.22 9.07
N TYR A 46 -7.16 5.85 10.30
CA TYR A 46 -7.83 4.77 11.04
C TYR A 46 -9.30 5.12 11.26
N GLN A 47 -9.59 6.32 11.76
CA GLN A 47 -10.98 6.79 11.94
C GLN A 47 -11.76 6.86 10.62
N SER A 48 -11.11 7.25 9.51
CA SER A 48 -11.79 7.35 8.22
C SER A 48 -12.10 6.01 7.54
N LYS A 49 -11.32 4.96 7.82
CA LYS A 49 -11.37 3.67 7.08
C LYS A 49 -11.71 2.47 7.96
N ASP A 50 -11.81 2.68 9.28
CA ASP A 50 -11.99 1.65 10.30
C ASP A 50 -11.06 0.43 10.10
N SER A 51 -9.85 0.69 9.60
CA SER A 51 -8.90 -0.36 9.26
C SER A 51 -7.47 0.04 9.63
N VAL A 52 -6.85 -0.84 10.41
CA VAL A 52 -5.45 -0.70 10.85
C VAL A 52 -4.50 -1.03 9.70
N SER A 53 -4.86 -2.07 8.95
CA SER A 53 -4.06 -2.57 7.82
C SER A 53 -4.07 -1.61 6.64
N ARG A 54 -2.98 -1.63 5.89
CA ARG A 54 -2.93 -0.97 4.58
C ARG A 54 -3.96 -1.60 3.64
N ARG A 55 -4.89 -0.79 3.16
CA ARG A 55 -5.72 -1.16 2.01
C ARG A 55 -4.81 -1.43 0.81
N HIS A 56 -4.93 -2.62 0.22
CA HIS A 56 -4.35 -2.90 -1.09
C HIS A 56 -5.00 -1.94 -2.09
N VAL A 57 -4.21 -0.96 -2.55
CA VAL A 57 -4.63 -0.10 -3.65
C VAL A 57 -4.38 -0.91 -4.91
N SER A 58 -5.43 -1.15 -5.70
CA SER A 58 -5.26 -1.72 -7.02
C SER A 58 -4.26 -0.85 -7.79
N GLY A 59 -3.32 -1.49 -8.48
CA GLY A 59 -2.39 -0.76 -9.34
C GLY A 59 -3.15 0.03 -10.40
N ARG A 60 -2.42 0.87 -11.14
CA ARG A 60 -2.98 1.58 -12.29
C ARG A 60 -3.73 0.58 -13.18
N PRO A 61 -4.99 0.86 -13.56
CA PRO A 61 -5.75 0.00 -14.45
C PRO A 61 -4.90 -0.37 -15.66
N ARG A 62 -4.73 -1.66 -15.92
CA ARG A 62 -3.99 -2.12 -17.09
C ARG A 62 -4.79 -1.72 -18.32
N VAL A 63 -4.21 -0.84 -19.13
CA VAL A 63 -4.79 -0.37 -20.40
C VAL A 63 -4.96 -1.54 -21.38
N THR A 64 -4.12 -2.56 -21.27
CA THR A 64 -4.19 -3.77 -22.09
C THR A 64 -5.23 -4.72 -21.52
N THR A 65 -6.33 -4.92 -22.26
CA THR A 65 -7.31 -5.95 -21.95
C THR A 65 -6.68 -7.35 -22.05
N PRO A 66 -7.19 -8.35 -21.31
CA PRO A 66 -6.67 -9.72 -21.38
C PRO A 66 -6.64 -10.28 -22.80
N ALA A 67 -7.68 -10.03 -23.61
CA ALA A 67 -7.75 -10.44 -25.01
C ALA A 67 -6.64 -9.82 -25.87
N LYS A 68 -6.37 -8.53 -25.69
CA LYS A 68 -5.28 -7.83 -26.42
C LYS A 68 -3.90 -8.36 -26.02
N TYR A 69 -3.70 -8.68 -24.74
CA TYR A 69 -2.46 -9.30 -24.26
C TYR A 69 -2.26 -10.70 -24.88
N LEU A 70 -3.32 -11.53 -24.90
CA LEU A 70 -3.28 -12.85 -25.51
C LEU A 70 -3.01 -12.78 -27.02
N PHE A 71 -3.65 -11.86 -27.74
CA PHE A 71 -3.40 -11.64 -29.16
C PHE A 71 -1.93 -11.27 -29.45
N LEU A 72 -1.37 -10.35 -28.67
CA LEU A 72 0.04 -9.97 -28.78
C LEU A 72 0.99 -11.13 -28.47
N ALA A 73 0.73 -11.89 -27.41
CA ALA A 73 1.55 -13.04 -27.03
C ALA A 73 1.53 -14.15 -28.09
N LEU A 74 0.35 -14.46 -28.65
CA LEU A 74 0.20 -15.45 -29.71
C LEU A 74 0.85 -14.98 -31.02
N SER A 75 0.70 -13.70 -31.37
CA SER A 75 1.34 -13.12 -32.54
C SER A 75 2.86 -13.16 -32.44
N ALA A 76 3.40 -12.80 -31.27
CA ALA A 76 4.84 -12.88 -31.00
C ALA A 76 5.35 -14.32 -31.07
N ARG A 77 4.60 -15.29 -30.55
CA ARG A 77 4.95 -16.72 -30.65
C ARG A 77 4.95 -17.21 -32.09
N ARG A 78 3.93 -16.87 -32.89
CA ARG A 78 3.86 -17.25 -34.32
C ARG A 78 5.03 -16.67 -35.12
N ARG A 79 5.37 -15.40 -34.89
CA ARG A 79 6.52 -14.74 -35.53
C ARG A 79 7.85 -15.43 -35.20
N ARG A 80 8.04 -15.92 -33.97
CA ARG A 80 9.24 -16.70 -33.60
C ARG A 80 9.30 -18.04 -34.34
N SER A 81 8.15 -18.67 -34.58
CA SER A 81 8.08 -19.93 -35.35
C SER A 81 8.22 -19.75 -36.87
N THR A 82 8.16 -18.51 -37.38
CA THR A 82 8.37 -18.20 -38.80
C THR A 82 9.80 -17.71 -39.11
N ILE A 83 10.62 -17.49 -38.07
CA ILE A 83 12.06 -17.28 -38.22
C ILE A 83 12.70 -18.67 -38.18
N VAL A 84 12.57 -19.38 -39.29
CA VAL A 84 13.41 -20.53 -39.64
C VAL A 84 14.29 -20.01 -40.80
N PRO A 85 15.63 -20.15 -40.77
CA PRO A 85 16.46 -19.79 -41.92
C PRO A 85 16.10 -20.62 -43.16
#